data_AF-A0A9E0UPD9-F1
#
_entry.id   AF-A0A9E0UPD9-F1
#
_cell.length_a   1.000
_cell.length_b   1.000
_cell.length_c   1.000
_cell.angle_alpha   90.00
_cell.angle_beta   90.00
_cell.angle_gamma   90.00
#
_symmetry.space_group_name_H-M   'P 1'
#
loop_
_entity.id
_entity.type
_entity.pdbx_description
1 polymer ?
#
loop_
_entity_poly.entity_id
_entity_poly.type
_entity_poly.pdbx_seq_one_letter_code
_entity_poly.pdbx_strand_id
1 'polypeptide(L)'
;MDKLLTSLLLSLLFILPAIGVDYKFFDSKDLENIRASAQTDWGKKIVDKLKAQVADREKFGFDLPTKITSRGQNYVCPVDFVELEVKLDDPKWHVCPKCKKNYEGEYYDAGWRNKYQHSVHPYILNCAFIYAATQDASYAKKARELLLKYAEIYPNYPNFSAEFLARKNNGYWGKMFEQWLEDSGFFADVCPAYELVRDT
;
A
#
# COMPACT_ATOMS: atom_id res chain seq x y z
N MET A 1 -40.62 21.48 32.89
CA MET A 1 -39.83 21.04 31.72
C MET A 1 -39.01 19.84 32.17
N ASP A 2 -39.36 18.66 31.68
CA ASP A 2 -38.91 17.38 32.23
C ASP A 2 -37.40 17.19 32.02
N LYS A 3 -36.67 16.83 33.09
CA LYS A 3 -35.22 16.56 33.01
C LYS A 3 -34.89 15.49 31.96
N LEU A 4 -35.82 14.56 31.73
CA LEU A 4 -35.73 13.53 30.70
C LEU A 4 -35.77 14.13 29.30
N LEU A 5 -36.65 15.10 29.06
CA LEU A 5 -36.82 15.78 27.77
C LEU A 5 -35.59 16.64 27.44
N THR A 6 -35.06 17.36 28.43
CA THR A 6 -33.84 18.16 28.28
C THR A 6 -32.62 17.26 28.01
N SER A 7 -32.51 16.11 28.69
CA SER A 7 -31.44 15.14 28.48
C SER A 7 -31.52 14.47 27.10
N LEU A 8 -32.72 14.17 26.60
CA LEU A 8 -32.94 13.63 25.25
C LEU A 8 -32.56 14.64 24.16
N LEU A 9 -32.94 15.91 24.34
CA LEU A 9 -32.60 16.99 23.41
C LEU A 9 -31.09 17.27 23.37
N LEU A 10 -30.43 17.24 24.53
CA LEU A 10 -28.96 17.37 24.63
C LEU A 10 -28.24 16.19 23.99
N SER A 11 -28.72 14.96 24.15
CA SER A 11 -28.11 13.79 23.51
C SER A 11 -28.34 13.78 21.98
N LEU A 12 -29.50 14.23 21.50
CA LEU A 12 -29.75 14.41 20.06
C LEU A 12 -28.80 15.44 19.41
N LEU A 13 -28.42 16.50 20.13
CA LEU A 13 -27.45 17.51 19.66
C LEU A 13 -26.03 16.94 19.43
N PHE A 14 -25.66 15.85 20.09
CA PHE A 14 -24.37 15.17 19.88
C PHE A 14 -24.46 13.98 18.91
N ILE A 15 -25.61 13.32 18.84
CA ILE A 15 -25.82 12.15 17.98
C ILE A 15 -26.06 12.58 16.52
N LEU A 16 -26.82 13.65 16.27
CA LEU A 16 -27.10 14.13 14.91
C LEU A 16 -25.86 14.58 14.12
N PRO A 17 -24.87 15.30 14.68
CA PRO A 17 -23.63 15.59 13.95
C PRO A 17 -22.69 14.37 13.86
N ALA A 18 -22.89 13.31 14.64
CA ALA A 18 -22.13 12.06 14.53
C ALA A 18 -22.72 11.08 13.51
N ILE A 19 -24.02 11.18 13.22
CA ILE A 19 -24.70 10.44 12.15
C ILE A 19 -24.58 11.28 10.87
N GLY A 20 -23.55 11.00 10.06
CA GLY A 20 -23.44 11.56 8.71
C GLY A 20 -22.13 12.26 8.37
N VAL A 21 -21.15 12.29 9.28
CA VAL A 21 -19.78 12.65 8.89
C VAL A 21 -19.08 11.38 8.40
N ASP A 22 -19.37 11.01 7.16
CA ASP A 22 -18.50 10.08 6.44
C ASP A 22 -17.11 10.72 6.40
N TYR A 23 -16.17 10.16 7.15
CA TYR A 23 -14.78 10.57 7.01
C TYR A 23 -14.34 10.35 5.56
N LYS A 24 -13.84 11.41 4.93
CA LYS A 24 -13.29 11.38 3.58
C LYS A 24 -11.85 11.88 3.61
N PHE A 25 -10.95 11.15 2.98
CA PHE A 25 -9.58 11.59 2.73
C PHE A 25 -9.51 12.74 1.72
N PHE A 26 -10.50 12.84 0.82
CA PHE A 26 -10.60 13.89 -0.19
C PHE A 26 -12.03 14.41 -0.26
N ASP A 27 -12.20 15.73 -0.16
CA ASP A 27 -13.50 16.34 -0.40
C ASP A 27 -13.73 16.62 -1.90
N SER A 28 -14.94 17.08 -2.25
CA SER A 28 -15.26 17.40 -3.65
C SER A 28 -14.35 18.49 -4.21
N LYS A 29 -13.89 19.43 -3.38
CA LYS A 29 -13.05 20.54 -3.80
C LYS A 29 -11.62 20.06 -4.08
N ASP A 30 -11.09 19.15 -3.29
CA ASP A 30 -9.81 18.48 -3.56
C ASP A 30 -9.83 17.79 -4.92
N LEU A 31 -10.90 17.03 -5.20
CA LEU A 31 -11.04 16.32 -6.47
C LEU A 31 -11.19 17.27 -7.67
N GLU A 32 -11.94 18.37 -7.52
CA GLU A 32 -11.99 19.44 -8.52
C GLU A 32 -10.61 20.04 -8.78
N ASN A 33 -9.85 20.34 -7.71
CA ASN A 33 -8.51 20.93 -7.81
C ASN A 33 -7.51 19.97 -8.46
N ILE A 34 -7.58 18.67 -8.16
CA ILE A 34 -6.76 17.62 -8.79
C ILE A 34 -7.04 17.60 -10.30
N ARG A 35 -8.32 17.56 -10.69
CA ARG A 35 -8.72 17.54 -12.11
C ARG A 35 -8.31 18.81 -12.85
N ALA A 36 -8.51 19.98 -12.25
CA ALA A 36 -8.10 21.26 -12.83
C ALA A 36 -6.58 21.33 -12.99
N SER A 37 -5.83 20.90 -11.96
CA SER A 37 -4.36 20.84 -12.00
C SER A 37 -3.86 19.90 -13.09
N ALA A 38 -4.52 18.76 -13.29
CA ALA A 38 -4.19 17.80 -14.33
C ALA A 38 -4.31 18.36 -15.77
N GLN A 39 -5.06 19.46 -15.97
CA GLN A 39 -5.18 20.11 -17.29
C GLN A 39 -4.02 21.07 -17.61
N THR A 40 -3.24 21.48 -16.61
CA THR A 40 -2.08 22.35 -16.77
C THR A 40 -0.89 21.60 -17.41
N ASP A 41 0.07 22.32 -17.96
CA ASP A 41 1.26 21.70 -18.57
C ASP A 41 2.11 20.91 -17.56
N TRP A 42 2.18 21.37 -16.30
CA TRP A 42 2.90 20.64 -15.26
C TRP A 42 2.11 19.42 -14.78
N GLY A 43 0.78 19.54 -14.64
CA GLY A 43 -0.08 18.43 -14.23
C GLY A 43 -0.13 17.30 -15.26
N LYS A 44 -0.19 17.64 -16.57
CA LYS A 44 -0.10 16.64 -17.65
C LYS A 44 1.19 15.82 -17.56
N LYS A 45 2.34 16.46 -17.33
CA LYS A 45 3.63 15.78 -17.15
C LYS A 45 3.62 14.81 -15.96
N ILE A 46 2.94 15.18 -14.87
CA ILE A 46 2.80 14.29 -13.72
C ILE A 46 1.92 13.09 -14.09
N VAL A 47 0.74 13.31 -14.66
CA VAL A 47 -0.17 12.23 -15.07
C VAL A 47 0.53 11.28 -16.04
N ASP A 48 1.25 11.79 -17.04
CA ASP A 48 2.00 10.98 -18.00
C ASP A 48 3.10 10.16 -17.32
N LYS A 49 3.80 10.72 -16.33
CA LYS A 49 4.77 9.99 -15.51
C LYS A 49 4.10 8.86 -14.73
N LEU A 50 2.97 9.12 -14.09
CA LEU A 50 2.23 8.08 -13.34
C LEU A 50 1.78 6.95 -14.28
N LYS A 51 1.24 7.29 -15.45
CA LYS A 51 0.83 6.32 -16.49
C LYS A 51 2.02 5.48 -16.96
N ALA A 52 3.18 6.10 -17.20
CA ALA A 52 4.39 5.38 -17.58
C ALA A 52 4.86 4.41 -16.48
N GLN A 53 4.79 4.81 -15.22
CA GLN A 53 5.13 3.93 -14.09
C GLN A 53 4.16 2.77 -13.94
N VAL A 54 2.85 3.00 -14.15
CA VAL A 54 1.83 1.93 -14.19
C VAL A 54 2.18 0.94 -15.30
N ALA A 55 2.35 1.43 -16.54
CA ALA A 55 2.65 0.59 -17.69
C ALA A 55 3.97 -0.19 -17.54
N ASP A 56 4.98 0.40 -16.90
CA ASP A 56 6.24 -0.29 -16.65
C ASP A 56 6.08 -1.42 -15.62
N ARG A 57 5.35 -1.17 -14.53
CA ARG A 57 5.11 -2.20 -13.51
C ARG A 57 4.26 -3.35 -14.04
N GLU A 58 3.31 -3.10 -14.94
CA GLU A 58 2.43 -4.14 -15.51
C GLU A 58 3.17 -5.22 -16.29
N LYS A 59 4.37 -4.93 -16.81
CA LYS A 59 5.20 -5.89 -17.55
C LYS A 59 5.55 -7.15 -16.74
N PHE A 60 5.51 -7.07 -15.42
CA PHE A 60 5.94 -8.12 -14.50
C PHE A 60 4.78 -8.89 -13.84
N GLY A 61 3.53 -8.54 -14.14
CA GLY A 61 2.36 -9.19 -13.51
C GLY A 61 2.23 -8.94 -12.00
N PHE A 62 1.25 -9.60 -11.36
CA PHE A 62 0.91 -9.38 -9.95
C PHE A 62 0.70 -10.70 -9.21
N ASP A 63 1.78 -11.48 -9.12
CA ASP A 63 1.88 -12.67 -8.28
C ASP A 63 2.31 -12.24 -6.88
N LEU A 64 1.33 -11.81 -6.08
CA LEU A 64 1.59 -11.27 -4.75
C LEU A 64 2.18 -12.37 -3.83
N PRO A 65 3.26 -12.07 -3.09
CA PRO A 65 3.81 -13.03 -2.14
C PRO A 65 2.79 -13.41 -1.06
N THR A 66 2.81 -14.65 -0.61
CA THR A 66 1.90 -15.19 0.43
C THR A 66 2.58 -15.45 1.77
N LYS A 67 3.91 -15.21 1.84
CA LYS A 67 4.72 -15.32 3.04
C LYS A 67 5.19 -13.94 3.50
N ILE A 68 5.38 -13.78 4.80
CA ILE A 68 5.91 -12.56 5.42
C ILE A 68 7.26 -12.15 4.78
N THR A 69 7.51 -10.85 4.62
CA THR A 69 8.80 -10.36 4.13
C THR A 69 9.89 -10.38 5.22
N SER A 70 11.14 -10.12 4.84
CA SER A 70 12.14 -9.57 5.77
C SER A 70 12.14 -8.03 5.68
N ARG A 71 12.90 -7.36 6.54
CA ARG A 71 13.17 -5.92 6.43
C ARG A 71 13.94 -5.60 5.15
N GLY A 72 13.58 -4.51 4.47
CA GLY A 72 14.23 -4.09 3.23
C GLY A 72 15.75 -3.88 3.36
N GLN A 73 16.23 -3.38 4.50
CA GLN A 73 17.67 -3.17 4.75
C GLN A 73 18.49 -4.47 4.90
N ASN A 74 17.83 -5.62 5.07
CA ASN A 74 18.49 -6.91 5.14
C ASN A 74 18.86 -7.46 3.75
N TYR A 75 18.32 -6.89 2.67
CA TYR A 75 18.53 -7.36 1.30
C TYR A 75 19.85 -6.82 0.71
N VAL A 76 20.97 -7.16 1.36
CA VAL A 76 22.31 -6.68 1.04
C VAL A 76 23.30 -7.82 0.93
N CYS A 77 24.32 -7.64 0.10
CA CYS A 77 25.45 -8.54 0.00
C CYS A 77 26.24 -8.57 1.32
N PRO A 78 26.44 -9.74 1.98
CA PRO A 78 27.18 -9.84 3.24
C PRO A 78 28.69 -9.61 3.10
N VAL A 79 29.23 -9.54 1.87
CA VAL A 79 30.65 -9.32 1.60
C VAL A 79 30.92 -7.88 1.20
N ASP A 80 30.14 -7.37 0.25
CA ASP A 80 30.34 -6.07 -0.37
C ASP A 80 29.48 -4.95 0.24
N PHE A 81 28.52 -5.30 1.10
CA PHE A 81 27.58 -4.38 1.76
C PHE A 81 26.81 -3.47 0.80
N VAL A 82 26.49 -3.98 -0.39
CA VAL A 82 25.64 -3.31 -1.38
C VAL A 82 24.31 -4.04 -1.52
N GLU A 83 23.25 -3.31 -1.89
CA GLU A 83 21.95 -3.92 -2.19
C GLU A 83 22.07 -4.96 -3.31
N LEU A 84 21.38 -6.08 -3.15
CA LEU A 84 21.32 -7.12 -4.17
C LEU A 84 20.40 -6.67 -5.30
N GLU A 85 20.72 -7.08 -6.53
CA GLU A 85 19.87 -6.83 -7.68
C GLU A 85 18.48 -7.46 -7.44
N VAL A 86 17.43 -6.74 -7.83
CA VAL A 86 16.04 -7.20 -7.75
C VAL A 86 15.51 -7.42 -9.15
N LYS A 87 15.01 -8.62 -9.42
CA LYS A 87 14.21 -8.93 -10.60
C LYS A 87 12.80 -9.31 -10.17
N LEU A 88 11.79 -8.58 -10.64
CA LEU A 88 10.41 -8.84 -10.23
C LEU A 88 9.85 -10.13 -10.83
N ASP A 89 10.41 -10.57 -11.94
CA ASP A 89 10.09 -11.81 -12.66
C ASP A 89 10.94 -13.01 -12.24
N ASP A 90 11.93 -12.83 -11.36
CA ASP A 90 12.79 -13.90 -10.86
C ASP A 90 12.97 -13.79 -9.33
N PRO A 91 12.14 -14.48 -8.53
CA PRO A 91 12.19 -14.42 -7.06
C PRO A 91 13.45 -15.02 -6.45
N LYS A 92 14.31 -15.67 -7.25
CA LYS A 92 15.58 -16.28 -6.81
C LYS A 92 16.79 -15.49 -7.29
N TRP A 93 16.57 -14.33 -7.92
CA TRP A 93 17.63 -13.42 -8.32
C TRP A 93 18.07 -12.55 -7.14
N HIS A 94 19.14 -12.96 -6.48
CA HIS A 94 19.75 -12.27 -5.33
C HIS A 94 21.22 -11.99 -5.63
N VAL A 95 21.49 -11.42 -6.80
CA VAL A 95 22.86 -11.23 -7.32
C VAL A 95 23.48 -9.96 -6.75
N CYS A 96 24.68 -10.07 -6.19
CA CYS A 96 25.45 -8.89 -5.84
C CYS A 96 26.00 -8.20 -7.10
N PRO A 97 25.76 -6.90 -7.31
CA PRO A 97 26.28 -6.19 -8.49
C PRO A 97 27.81 -6.07 -8.50
N LYS A 98 28.49 -6.26 -7.36
CA LYS A 98 29.95 -6.20 -7.23
C LYS A 98 30.62 -7.55 -7.40
N CYS A 99 30.47 -8.48 -6.44
CA CYS A 99 31.11 -9.79 -6.53
C CYS A 99 30.40 -10.80 -7.45
N LYS A 100 29.24 -10.45 -8.03
CA LYS A 100 28.45 -11.29 -8.96
C LYS A 100 27.96 -12.62 -8.40
N LYS A 101 28.12 -12.85 -7.09
CA LYS A 101 27.58 -14.03 -6.41
C LYS A 101 26.06 -13.91 -6.33
N ASN A 102 25.37 -14.98 -6.73
CA ASN A 102 23.96 -15.17 -6.38
C ASN A 102 23.87 -15.76 -4.97
N TYR A 103 23.05 -15.15 -4.13
CA TYR A 103 22.74 -15.69 -2.80
C TYR A 103 21.46 -16.52 -2.86
N GLU A 104 21.31 -17.48 -1.95
CA GLU A 104 20.17 -18.39 -1.91
C GLU A 104 19.64 -18.57 -0.49
N GLY A 105 18.37 -18.92 -0.38
CA GLY A 105 17.71 -19.28 0.87
C GLY A 105 16.67 -18.26 1.33
N GLU A 106 15.87 -18.69 2.30
CA GLU A 106 14.66 -17.98 2.76
C GLU A 106 14.96 -16.56 3.26
N TYR A 107 16.16 -16.28 3.78
CA TYR A 107 16.56 -14.93 4.16
C TYR A 107 16.52 -13.95 2.98
N TYR A 108 17.09 -14.36 1.83
CA TYR A 108 17.11 -13.53 0.62
C TYR A 108 15.77 -13.55 -0.09
N ASP A 109 15.09 -14.70 -0.12
CA ASP A 109 13.73 -14.80 -0.65
C ASP A 109 12.78 -13.82 0.08
N ALA A 110 12.91 -13.71 1.41
CA ALA A 110 12.11 -12.82 2.24
C ALA A 110 12.43 -11.34 1.99
N GLY A 111 13.70 -11.00 1.74
CA GLY A 111 14.10 -9.66 1.31
C GLY A 111 13.58 -9.32 -0.09
N TRP A 112 13.60 -10.26 -1.03
CA TRP A 112 12.99 -10.08 -2.35
C TRP A 112 11.49 -9.81 -2.25
N ARG A 113 10.76 -10.57 -1.39
CA ARG A 113 9.33 -10.32 -1.16
C ARG A 113 9.07 -8.89 -0.67
N ASN A 114 9.95 -8.33 0.16
CA ASN A 114 9.87 -6.93 0.58
C ASN A 114 9.94 -5.99 -0.62
N LYS A 115 10.96 -6.15 -1.47
CA LYS A 115 11.15 -5.33 -2.68
C LYS A 115 9.98 -5.48 -3.65
N TYR A 116 9.45 -6.69 -3.79
CA TYR A 116 8.28 -6.95 -4.61
C TYR A 116 7.04 -6.22 -4.06
N GLN A 117 6.72 -6.35 -2.77
CA GLN A 117 5.59 -5.64 -2.16
C GLN A 117 5.71 -4.11 -2.32
N HIS A 118 6.92 -3.56 -2.11
CA HIS A 118 7.19 -2.13 -2.32
C HIS A 118 7.11 -1.69 -3.78
N SER A 119 7.27 -2.60 -4.75
CA SER A 119 7.02 -2.30 -6.18
C SER A 119 5.52 -2.21 -6.52
N VAL A 120 4.68 -2.90 -5.76
CA VAL A 120 3.23 -2.97 -5.97
C VAL A 120 2.54 -1.75 -5.36
N HIS A 121 3.06 -1.26 -4.23
CA HIS A 121 2.55 -0.08 -3.54
C HIS A 121 2.33 1.14 -4.47
N PRO A 122 3.34 1.68 -5.18
CA PRO A 122 3.14 2.85 -6.05
C PRO A 122 2.20 2.57 -7.22
N TYR A 123 2.04 1.32 -7.66
CA TYR A 123 1.09 0.99 -8.73
C TYR A 123 -0.36 1.25 -8.30
N ILE A 124 -0.75 0.87 -7.08
CA ILE A 124 -2.09 1.12 -6.53
C ILE A 124 -2.35 2.62 -6.45
N LEU A 125 -1.42 3.36 -5.85
CA LEU A 125 -1.52 4.81 -5.68
C LEU A 125 -1.63 5.50 -7.04
N ASN A 126 -0.73 5.18 -7.97
CA ASN A 126 -0.71 5.80 -9.29
C ASN A 126 -2.04 5.56 -10.02
N CYS A 127 -2.57 4.34 -9.99
CA CYS A 127 -3.87 4.04 -10.57
C CYS A 127 -4.99 4.89 -9.95
N ALA A 128 -5.06 4.97 -8.62
CA ALA A 128 -6.07 5.78 -7.94
C ALA A 128 -5.96 7.27 -8.26
N PHE A 129 -4.76 7.84 -8.25
CA PHE A 129 -4.54 9.26 -8.57
C PHE A 129 -4.73 9.58 -10.05
N ILE A 130 -4.39 8.68 -10.98
CA ILE A 130 -4.71 8.84 -12.40
C ILE A 130 -6.23 8.89 -12.58
N TYR A 131 -6.97 7.98 -11.92
CA TYR A 131 -8.43 8.02 -11.95
C TYR A 131 -9.00 9.33 -11.38
N ALA A 132 -8.52 9.76 -10.21
CA ALA A 132 -8.93 11.03 -9.62
C ALA A 132 -8.71 12.22 -10.57
N ALA A 133 -7.55 12.26 -11.23
CA ALA A 133 -7.15 13.33 -12.14
C ALA A 133 -7.85 13.32 -13.51
N THR A 134 -8.13 12.15 -14.06
CA THR A 134 -8.55 11.99 -15.46
C THR A 134 -9.95 11.45 -15.65
N GLN A 135 -10.54 10.86 -14.60
CA GLN A 135 -11.80 10.10 -14.63
C GLN A 135 -11.79 8.90 -15.60
N ASP A 136 -10.61 8.41 -15.98
CA ASP A 136 -10.46 7.17 -16.73
C ASP A 136 -10.66 5.96 -15.81
N ALA A 137 -11.87 5.38 -15.86
CA ALA A 137 -12.29 4.26 -15.03
C ALA A 137 -11.42 3.00 -15.18
N SER A 138 -10.63 2.87 -16.26
CA SER A 138 -9.72 1.73 -16.42
C SER A 138 -8.66 1.67 -15.32
N TYR A 139 -8.19 2.82 -14.82
CA TYR A 139 -7.24 2.88 -13.72
C TYR A 139 -7.88 2.56 -12.36
N ALA A 140 -9.12 2.98 -12.13
CA ALA A 140 -9.86 2.57 -10.93
C ALA A 140 -10.03 1.04 -10.88
N LYS A 141 -10.41 0.44 -12.01
CA LYS A 141 -10.52 -1.02 -12.14
C LYS A 141 -9.20 -1.74 -11.85
N LYS A 142 -8.08 -1.25 -12.39
CA LYS A 142 -6.73 -1.78 -12.14
C LYS A 142 -6.36 -1.76 -10.65
N ALA A 143 -6.62 -0.65 -9.96
CA ALA A 143 -6.38 -0.57 -8.51
C ALA A 143 -7.28 -1.55 -7.75
N ARG A 144 -8.57 -1.59 -8.08
CA ARG A 144 -9.56 -2.48 -7.45
C ARG A 144 -9.20 -3.96 -7.59
N GLU A 145 -8.79 -4.41 -8.77
CA GLU A 145 -8.37 -5.79 -9.00
C GLU A 145 -7.24 -6.22 -8.06
N LEU A 146 -6.26 -5.34 -7.87
CA LEU A 146 -5.13 -5.62 -7.00
C LEU A 146 -5.49 -5.53 -5.50
N LEU A 147 -6.34 -4.59 -5.11
CA LEU A 147 -6.86 -4.50 -3.73
C LEU A 147 -7.68 -5.74 -3.37
N LEU A 148 -8.45 -6.29 -4.30
CA LEU A 148 -9.17 -7.55 -4.09
C LEU A 148 -8.21 -8.73 -3.90
N LYS A 149 -7.10 -8.79 -4.65
CA LYS A 149 -6.04 -9.80 -4.41
C LYS A 149 -5.43 -9.66 -3.02
N TYR A 150 -5.17 -8.44 -2.56
CA TYR A 150 -4.71 -8.23 -1.19
C TYR A 150 -5.76 -8.63 -0.15
N ALA A 151 -7.05 -8.36 -0.40
CA ALA A 151 -8.13 -8.77 0.50
C ALA A 151 -8.23 -10.30 0.63
N GLU A 152 -7.91 -11.05 -0.43
CA GLU A 152 -7.84 -12.50 -0.41
C GLU A 152 -6.61 -13.03 0.36
N ILE A 153 -5.44 -12.41 0.16
CA ILE A 153 -4.16 -12.91 0.71
C ILE A 153 -3.96 -12.47 2.17
N TYR A 154 -4.32 -11.24 2.51
CA TYR A 154 -3.94 -10.62 3.78
C TYR A 154 -4.44 -11.36 5.04
N PRO A 155 -5.67 -11.92 5.08
CA PRO A 155 -6.12 -12.74 6.20
C PRO A 155 -5.23 -13.95 6.47
N ASN A 156 -4.62 -14.51 5.42
CA ASN A 156 -3.84 -15.76 5.46
C ASN A 156 -2.39 -15.57 5.92
N TYR A 157 -1.90 -14.33 6.05
CA TYR A 157 -0.61 -14.09 6.69
C TYR A 157 -0.62 -14.51 8.17
N PRO A 158 0.54 -14.93 8.71
CA PRO A 158 0.67 -15.29 10.11
C PRO A 158 0.12 -14.20 11.04
N ASN A 159 -0.55 -14.63 12.10
CA ASN A 159 -0.92 -13.74 13.20
C ASN A 159 -0.14 -14.17 14.44
N PHE A 160 0.61 -13.24 15.02
CA PHE A 160 1.50 -13.54 16.14
C PHE A 160 0.84 -13.22 17.47
N SER A 161 0.88 -14.15 18.42
CA SER A 161 0.36 -13.90 19.77
C SER A 161 1.23 -12.89 20.52
N ALA A 162 0.63 -12.17 21.48
CA ALA A 162 1.38 -11.26 22.35
C ALA A 162 2.54 -11.98 23.07
N GLU A 163 2.35 -13.24 23.46
CA GLU A 163 3.39 -14.07 24.06
C GLU A 163 4.55 -14.38 23.09
N PHE A 164 4.24 -14.71 21.83
CA PHE A 164 5.27 -14.90 20.80
C PHE A 164 6.09 -13.62 20.62
N LEU A 165 5.41 -12.48 20.53
CA LEU A 165 6.04 -11.17 20.35
C LEU A 165 6.92 -10.79 21.54
N ALA A 166 6.50 -11.11 22.77
CA ALA A 166 7.29 -10.85 23.98
C ALA A 166 8.57 -11.70 24.06
N ARG A 167 8.56 -12.91 23.51
CA ARG A 167 9.74 -13.81 23.48
C ARG A 167 10.76 -13.44 22.41
N LYS A 168 10.33 -12.75 21.35
CA LYS A 168 11.24 -12.15 20.37
C LYS A 168 11.69 -10.82 20.96
N ASN A 169 12.99 -10.65 21.25
CA ASN A 169 13.57 -9.44 21.86
C ASN A 169 13.34 -8.10 21.10
N ASN A 170 12.42 -8.03 20.13
CA ASN A 170 12.05 -6.88 19.30
C ASN A 170 10.57 -6.98 18.87
N GLY A 171 9.62 -6.98 19.82
CA GLY A 171 8.18 -7.29 19.65
C GLY A 171 7.36 -6.44 18.66
N TYR A 172 7.79 -6.39 17.40
CA TYR A 172 7.32 -5.46 16.37
C TYR A 172 6.91 -6.19 15.08
N TRP A 173 6.51 -7.47 15.13
CA TRP A 173 6.23 -8.23 13.91
C TRP A 173 4.92 -7.79 13.24
N GLY A 174 4.97 -7.55 11.94
CA GLY A 174 3.78 -7.34 11.10
C GLY A 174 3.16 -8.66 10.63
N LYS A 175 2.11 -8.57 9.81
CA LYS A 175 1.51 -9.71 9.10
C LYS A 175 2.17 -9.89 7.73
N MET A 176 2.12 -8.85 6.90
CA MET A 176 2.63 -8.89 5.52
C MET A 176 4.14 -8.60 5.50
N PHE A 177 4.56 -7.56 6.20
CA PHE A 177 5.97 -7.22 6.39
C PHE A 177 6.54 -7.75 7.70
N GLU A 178 7.86 -7.90 7.77
CA GLU A 178 8.55 -8.33 9.01
C GLU A 178 8.22 -7.40 10.19
N GLN A 179 7.99 -6.10 9.93
CA GLN A 179 7.68 -5.11 10.96
C GLN A 179 6.33 -4.42 10.74
N TRP A 180 5.57 -4.24 11.82
CA TRP A 180 4.26 -3.57 11.83
C TRP A 180 4.25 -2.13 11.31
N LEU A 181 5.39 -1.43 11.39
CA LEU A 181 5.56 -0.09 10.81
C LEU A 181 5.38 -0.12 9.29
N GLU A 182 5.89 -1.15 8.60
CA GLU A 182 5.76 -1.25 7.15
C GLU A 182 4.34 -1.62 6.73
N ASP A 183 3.65 -2.49 7.47
CA ASP A 183 2.22 -2.75 7.25
C ASP A 183 1.43 -1.43 7.40
N SER A 184 1.70 -0.70 8.49
CA SER A 184 1.03 0.57 8.77
C SER A 184 1.31 1.62 7.70
N GLY A 185 2.56 1.74 7.22
CA GLY A 185 2.93 2.65 6.14
C GLY A 185 2.23 2.31 4.83
N PHE A 186 2.15 1.02 4.48
CA PHE A 186 1.43 0.57 3.29
C PHE A 186 -0.06 0.94 3.36
N PHE A 187 -0.73 0.66 4.49
CA PHE A 187 -2.16 0.97 4.63
C PHE A 187 -2.47 2.46 4.80
N ALA A 188 -1.55 3.26 5.35
CA ALA A 188 -1.73 4.70 5.47
C ALA A 188 -1.93 5.37 4.10
N ASP A 189 -1.29 4.85 3.07
CA ASP A 189 -1.40 5.34 1.69
C ASP A 189 -2.48 4.61 0.88
N VAL A 190 -2.64 3.31 1.08
CA VAL A 190 -3.60 2.49 0.33
C VAL A 190 -5.05 2.77 0.73
N CYS A 191 -5.34 3.08 1.99
CA CYS A 191 -6.70 3.41 2.42
C CYS A 191 -7.27 4.66 1.71
N PRO A 192 -6.56 5.80 1.61
CA PRO A 192 -6.95 6.92 0.76
C PRO A 192 -7.14 6.53 -0.71
N ALA A 193 -6.24 5.72 -1.26
CA ALA A 193 -6.35 5.26 -2.65
C ALA A 193 -7.59 4.40 -2.88
N TYR A 194 -7.96 3.54 -1.92
CA TYR A 194 -9.19 2.77 -1.95
C TYR A 194 -10.42 3.67 -1.97
N GLU A 195 -10.46 4.72 -1.16
CA GLU A 195 -11.60 5.65 -1.15
C GLU A 195 -11.85 6.26 -2.53
N LEU A 196 -10.79 6.62 -3.25
CA LEU A 196 -10.90 7.18 -4.61
C LEU A 196 -11.54 6.22 -5.61
N VAL A 197 -11.45 4.90 -5.39
CA VAL A 197 -11.87 3.87 -6.37
C VAL A 197 -12.98 2.96 -5.88
N ARG A 198 -13.50 3.14 -4.66
CA ARG A 198 -14.45 2.20 -4.03
C ARG A 198 -15.81 2.14 -4.74
N ASP A 199 -16.23 3.24 -5.37
CA ASP A 199 -17.56 3.42 -5.95
C ASP A 199 -17.59 3.14 -7.48
N THR A 200 -16.51 2.58 -8.03
CA THR A 200 -16.36 2.28 -9.47
C THR A 200 -16.64 0.82 -9.82
#